data_AF-A0A7X9QE16-F1
#
_entry.id   AF-A0A7X9QE16-F1
#
_cell.length_a   1.000
_cell.length_b   1.000
_cell.length_c   1.000
_cell.angle_alpha   90.00
_cell.angle_beta   90.00
_cell.angle_gamma   90.00
#
_symmetry.space_group_name_H-M   'P 1'
#
loop_
_entity.id
_entity.type
_entity.pdbx_description
1 polymer ?
#
loop_
_entity_poly.entity_id
_entity_poly.type
_entity_poly.pdbx_seq_one_letter_code
_entity_poly.pdbx_strand_id
1 'polypeptide(L)' 'MEGLNSNLNLNAGAPPRVWPKLGEWGPVEVPSTRQKKRMRWWVSLGFVGAAAILFAYGWYIFTMMSGAG' A
#
# COMPACT_ATOMS: atom_id res chain seq x y z
N MET A 1 -6.56 4.28 22.77
CA MET A 1 -7.00 4.56 21.38
C MET A 1 -8.24 3.71 21.11
N GLU A 2 -9.41 4.23 21.45
CA GLU A 2 -10.71 3.61 21.13
C GLU A 2 -11.46 4.62 20.27
N GLY A 3 -11.84 4.25 19.06
CA GLY A 3 -12.50 5.20 18.16
C GLY A 3 -12.67 4.74 16.71
N LEU A 4 -12.05 3.64 16.29
CA LEU A 4 -12.31 3.02 14.99
C LEU A 4 -13.33 1.87 15.05
N ASN A 5 -13.62 1.36 16.25
CA ASN A 5 -14.55 0.26 16.49
C ASN A 5 -15.46 0.58 17.70
N SER A 6 -16.00 1.79 17.80
CA SER A 6 -17.24 1.93 18.58
C SER A 6 -18.26 0.97 17.96
N ASN A 7 -19.05 0.24 18.75
CA ASN A 7 -20.18 -0.57 18.28
C ASN A 7 -21.27 0.33 17.66
N LEU A 8 -20.90 1.04 16.59
CA LEU A 8 -21.68 2.04 15.92
C LEU A 8 -22.61 1.31 14.98
N ASN A 9 -23.85 1.14 15.43
CA ASN A 9 -24.91 0.63 14.60
C ASN A 9 -25.33 1.71 13.61
N LEU A 10 -24.77 1.68 12.39
CA LEU A 10 -25.12 2.58 11.29
C LEU A 10 -26.56 2.41 10.80
N ASN A 11 -27.24 1.32 11.20
CA ASN A 11 -28.62 1.01 10.82
C ASN A 11 -29.64 1.28 11.94
N ALA A 12 -29.24 1.93 13.04
CA ALA A 12 -30.14 2.24 14.15
C ALA A 12 -31.33 3.09 13.65
N GLY A 13 -32.55 2.55 13.75
CA GLY A 13 -33.78 3.23 13.31
C GLY A 13 -34.12 3.10 11.83
N ALA A 14 -33.27 2.48 11.01
CA ALA A 14 -33.58 2.20 9.61
C ALA A 14 -34.50 0.97 9.50
N PRO A 15 -35.58 1.00 8.69
CA PRO A 15 -36.44 -0.16 8.51
C PRO A 15 -35.69 -1.31 7.79
N PRO A 16 -35.98 -2.60 8.08
CA PRO A 16 -35.20 -3.74 7.57
C PRO A 16 -35.08 -3.83 6.04
N ARG A 17 -36.03 -3.23 5.30
CA ARG A 17 -36.05 -3.22 3.83
C ARG A 17 -34.97 -2.35 3.18
N VAL A 18 -34.44 -1.36 3.90
CA VAL A 18 -33.37 -0.47 3.41
C VAL A 18 -32.00 -0.85 3.97
N TRP A 19 -31.93 -1.94 4.74
CA TRP A 19 -30.65 -2.43 5.22
C TRP A 19 -29.85 -2.94 4.04
N PRO A 20 -28.59 -2.48 3.93
CA PRO A 20 -27.77 -2.94 2.83
C PRO A 20 -27.42 -4.41 2.96
N LYS A 21 -27.32 -5.07 1.82
CA LYS A 21 -26.77 -6.41 1.75
C LYS A 21 -25.29 -6.38 2.15
N LEU A 22 -24.82 -7.48 2.73
CA LEU A 22 -23.42 -7.62 3.10
C LEU A 22 -22.55 -7.41 1.85
N GLY A 23 -21.72 -6.36 1.86
CA GLY A 23 -20.85 -5.98 0.74
C GLY A 23 -21.37 -4.88 -0.19
N GLU A 24 -22.63 -4.44 -0.06
CA GLU A 24 -23.22 -3.40 -0.92
C GLU A 24 -22.60 -2.01 -0.68
N TRP A 25 -22.26 -1.70 0.56
CA TRP A 25 -21.48 -0.50 0.95
C TRP A 25 -20.01 -0.85 1.19
N GLY A 26 -19.64 -2.10 0.86
CA GLY A 26 -18.27 -2.56 0.92
C GLY A 26 -17.43 -1.75 -0.06
N PRO A 27 -16.18 -1.46 0.27
CA PRO A 27 -15.45 -0.45 -0.48
C PRO A 27 -14.88 -1.14 -1.74
N VAL A 28 -15.64 -1.02 -2.84
CA VAL A 28 -15.47 -1.78 -4.10
C VAL A 28 -14.13 -1.44 -4.78
N GLU A 29 -13.69 -0.20 -4.66
CA GLU A 29 -12.49 0.30 -5.35
C GLU A 29 -11.24 0.36 -4.46
N VAL A 30 -11.33 -0.05 -3.19
CA VAL A 30 -10.13 -0.09 -2.33
C VAL A 30 -9.49 -1.46 -2.36
N PRO A 31 -8.15 -1.50 -2.35
CA PRO A 31 -7.42 -2.74 -2.21
C PRO A 31 -7.79 -3.47 -0.92
N SER A 32 -7.94 -4.79 -1.03
CA SER A 32 -8.11 -5.70 0.10
C SER A 32 -6.95 -5.58 1.09
N THR A 33 -7.18 -6.01 2.34
CA THR A 33 -6.16 -6.03 3.40
C THR A 33 -4.91 -6.83 3.00
N ARG A 34 -5.09 -7.93 2.26
CA ARG A 34 -4.00 -8.74 1.72
C ARG A 34 -3.21 -8.00 0.65
N GLN A 35 -3.88 -7.28 -0.26
CA GLN A 35 -3.22 -6.44 -1.26
C GLN A 35 -2.39 -5.34 -0.60
N LYS A 36 -2.95 -4.65 0.40
CA LYS A 36 -2.22 -3.63 1.18
C LYS A 36 -0.96 -4.19 1.84
N LYS A 37 -1.03 -5.39 2.44
CA LYS A 37 0.14 -6.07 3.04
C LYS A 37 1.22 -6.38 1.99
N ARG A 38 0.84 -6.84 0.80
CA ARG A 38 1.79 -7.12 -0.30
C ARG A 38 2.43 -5.85 -0.84
N MET A 39 1.65 -4.78 -1.04
CA MET A 39 2.17 -3.52 -1.57
C MET A 39 3.28 -2.92 -0.70
N ARG A 40 3.20 -3.04 0.64
CA ARG A 40 4.27 -2.57 1.54
C ARG A 40 5.63 -3.16 1.22
N TRP A 41 5.68 -4.46 0.93
CA TRP A 41 6.92 -5.14 0.57
C TRP A 41 7.35 -4.82 -0.86
N TRP A 42 6.43 -4.86 -1.83
CA TRP A 42 6.77 -4.60 -3.23
C TRP A 42 7.31 -3.18 -3.46
N VAL A 43 6.68 -2.17 -2.86
CA VAL A 43 7.14 -0.78 -2.98
C VAL A 43 8.52 -0.60 -2.35
N SER A 44 8.73 -1.15 -1.15
CA SER A 44 10.01 -1.04 -0.44
C SER A 44 11.14 -1.73 -1.21
N LEU A 45 10.90 -2.97 -1.67
CA LEU A 45 11.89 -3.73 -2.44
C LEU A 45 12.18 -3.06 -3.79
N GLY A 46 11.15 -2.57 -4.48
CA GLY A 46 11.32 -1.85 -5.74
C GLY A 46 12.16 -0.59 -5.57
N PHE A 47 11.90 0.20 -4.52
CA PHE A 47 12.68 1.40 -4.22
C PHE A 47 14.14 1.08 -3.93
N VAL A 48 14.40 0.12 -3.03
CA VAL A 48 15.78 -0.27 -2.67
C VAL A 48 16.51 -0.84 -3.89
N GLY A 49 15.85 -1.66 -4.70
CA GLY A 49 16.41 -2.21 -5.93
C GLY A 49 16.79 -1.12 -6.93
N ALA A 50 15.89 -0.15 -7.17
CA ALA A 50 16.16 0.97 -8.08
C ALA A 50 17.32 1.84 -7.58
N ALA A 51 17.36 2.16 -6.28
CA ALA A 51 18.45 2.93 -5.69
C ALA A 51 19.79 2.20 -5.82
N ALA A 52 19.83 0.90 -5.52
CA ALA A 52 21.05 0.09 -5.66
C ALA A 52 21.57 0.08 -7.10
N ILE A 53 20.68 -0.04 -8.10
CA ILE A 53 21.06 0.03 -9.52
C ILE A 53 21.69 1.37 -9.87
N LEU A 54 21.06 2.49 -9.45
CA LEU A 54 21.58 3.83 -9.72
C LEU A 54 22.96 4.05 -9.09
N PHE A 55 23.14 3.64 -7.84
CA PHE A 55 24.42 3.77 -7.15
C PHE A 55 25.50 2.88 -7.76
N ALA A 56 25.18 1.62 -8.07
CA ALA A 56 26.11 0.70 -8.72
C ALA A 56 26.56 1.24 -10.09
N TYR A 57 25.63 1.80 -10.86
CA TYR A 57 25.94 2.40 -12.15
C TYR A 57 26.82 3.65 -12.01
N GLY A 58 26.49 4.54 -11.08
CA GLY A 58 27.31 5.71 -10.79
C GLY A 58 28.74 5.34 -10.33
N TRP A 59 28.84 4.34 -9.45
CA TRP A 59 30.12 3.79 -9.02
C TRP A 59 30.93 3.21 -10.18
N TYR A 60 30.29 2.43 -11.06
CA TYR A 60 30.95 1.86 -12.24
C TYR A 60 31.54 2.96 -13.13
N ILE A 61 30.78 4.01 -13.44
CA ILE A 61 31.30 5.15 -14.21
C ILE A 61 32.45 5.83 -13.47
N PHE A 62 32.30 6.08 -12.17
CA PHE A 62 33.36 6.68 -11.35
C PHE A 62 34.67 5.88 -11.42
N THR A 63 34.60 4.55 -11.34
CA THR A 63 35.79 3.69 -11.44
C THR A 63 36.41 3.73 -12.83
N MET A 64 35.62 3.83 -13.90
CA MET A 64 36.15 3.98 -15.26
C MET A 64 36.86 5.33 -15.45
N MET A 65 36.30 6.42 -14.91
CA MET A 65 36.93 7.74 -15.00
C MET A 65 38.18 7.84 -14.11
N SER A 66 38.14 7.25 -12.92
CA SER A 66 39.25 7.34 -11.94
C SER A 66 40.40 6.39 -12.28
N GLY A 67 40.14 5.28 -12.97
CA GLY A 67 41.18 4.37 -13.47
C GLY A 67 41.81 4.79 -14.80
N ALA A 68 41.31 5.86 -15.43
CA ALA A 68 41.82 6.42 -16.68
C ALA A 68 42.84 7.56 -16.46
N GLY A 69 43.25 7.82 -15.22
CA GLY A 69 44.25 8.83 -14.82
C GLY A 69 45.57 8.21 -14.37
#